data_AF-A0A930WBX1-F1
#
_entry.id   AF-A0A930WBX1-F1
#
_cell.length_a   1.000
_cell.length_b   1.000
_cell.length_c   1.000
_cell.angle_alpha   90.00
_cell.angle_beta   90.00
_cell.angle_gamma   90.00
#
_symmetry.space_group_name_H-M   'P 1'
#
loop_
_entity.id
_entity.type
_entity.pdbx_description
1 polymer ?
#
loop_
_entity_poly.entity_id
_entity_poly.type
_entity_poly.pdbx_seq_one_letter_code
_entity_poly.pdbx_strand_id
1 'polypeptide(L)'
;FSNSWLFPKASDGTIAQAASIAMDPQSGDVLATVGGRTNEKHTFRGFNRATQLQAQPGSTFKPLAVYTPALEEGYQPNSVLVDEKRSYGSDKYTPENWNKKYQGTVTMTEALNHSWNAPAVWLLDKIGLKKGIEKVHQFGIETDPGDEYLGIALGGLTKGVSPEQMASAYTAFANKGVRVQPRFVTKIVDANGKVVVDNTAVKENRVTTEEVAKKMTSMLLTVYGSEGLGAPFSPAGKTIAGKTGTTEAINNDNGSRDQWMIGYTPDVVVATWMGYDQSGNYSLSASSREGVGPLFKLEMEGLLQFTANTPFNVEAVKTKQNNQNNNTNNGVDQFIKDAQKAGEQVWNQIQEWGKNLWDKFKNR
;
A
#
# COMPACT_ATOMS: atom_id res chain seq x y z
N PHE A 1 4.70 5.70 -22.47
CA PHE A 1 5.78 6.49 -21.83
C PHE A 1 6.55 7.36 -22.84
N SER A 2 5.85 7.96 -23.82
CA SER A 2 6.48 8.78 -24.86
C SER A 2 6.81 10.21 -24.40
N ASN A 3 6.10 10.71 -23.39
CA ASN A 3 6.31 12.03 -22.79
C ASN A 3 7.59 12.05 -21.95
N SER A 4 8.74 12.26 -22.61
CA SER A 4 10.07 12.19 -21.99
C SER A 4 10.29 13.17 -20.82
N TRP A 5 9.55 14.29 -20.80
CA TRP A 5 9.61 15.31 -19.76
C TRP A 5 9.02 14.87 -18.41
N LEU A 6 8.28 13.76 -18.36
CA LEU A 6 7.75 13.19 -17.11
C LEU A 6 8.79 12.42 -16.31
N PHE A 7 10.01 12.26 -16.84
CA PHE A 7 11.01 11.39 -16.26
C PHE A 7 12.24 12.20 -15.82
N PRO A 8 12.59 12.14 -14.53
CA PRO A 8 13.78 12.82 -14.01
C PRO A 8 15.06 12.40 -14.71
N LYS A 9 15.93 13.39 -14.94
CA LYS A 9 17.25 13.22 -15.56
C LYS A 9 18.33 13.60 -14.54
N ALA A 10 19.26 12.69 -14.30
CA ALA A 10 20.45 12.92 -13.48
C ALA A 10 21.44 13.86 -14.21
N SER A 11 22.44 14.34 -13.47
CA SER A 11 23.42 15.33 -13.94
C SER A 11 24.24 14.87 -15.15
N ASP A 12 24.57 13.58 -15.23
CA ASP A 12 25.28 12.97 -16.36
C ASP A 12 24.38 12.59 -17.55
N GLY A 13 23.09 12.86 -17.41
CA GLY A 13 22.08 12.62 -18.40
C GLY A 13 21.42 11.24 -18.37
N THR A 14 21.77 10.39 -17.41
CA THR A 14 21.01 9.17 -17.09
C THR A 14 19.58 9.55 -16.75
N ILE A 15 18.59 8.87 -17.34
CA ILE A 15 17.18 9.21 -17.13
C ILE A 15 16.49 8.07 -16.41
N ALA A 16 15.63 8.41 -15.44
CA ALA A 16 14.88 7.44 -14.66
C ALA A 16 14.01 6.54 -15.54
N GLN A 17 13.91 5.27 -15.16
CA GLN A 17 13.01 4.30 -15.76
C GLN A 17 11.68 4.27 -15.03
N ALA A 18 10.68 3.65 -15.66
CA ALA A 18 9.41 3.35 -15.02
C ALA A 18 8.85 2.05 -15.57
N ALA A 19 7.88 1.50 -14.86
CA ALA A 19 7.04 0.42 -15.36
C ALA A 19 5.62 0.57 -14.82
N SER A 20 4.66 0.10 -15.59
CA SER A 20 3.25 0.08 -15.20
C SER A 20 2.58 -1.19 -15.69
N ILE A 21 1.62 -1.67 -14.91
CA ILE A 21 0.73 -2.76 -15.29
C ILE A 21 -0.70 -2.42 -14.85
N ALA A 22 -1.66 -2.66 -15.74
CA ALA A 22 -3.08 -2.53 -15.48
C ALA A 22 -3.72 -3.92 -15.57
N MET A 23 -4.53 -4.26 -14.58
CA MET A 23 -5.11 -5.60 -14.46
C MET A 23 -6.59 -5.52 -14.08
N ASP A 24 -7.39 -6.39 -14.69
CA ASP A 24 -8.78 -6.62 -14.33
C ASP A 24 -8.83 -7.34 -12.96
N PRO A 25 -9.48 -6.76 -11.93
CA PRO A 25 -9.45 -7.31 -10.59
C PRO A 25 -10.32 -8.56 -10.40
N GLN A 26 -11.25 -8.86 -11.31
CA GLN A 26 -12.13 -10.04 -11.23
C GLN A 26 -11.51 -11.27 -11.88
N SER A 27 -10.83 -11.08 -13.01
CA SER A 27 -10.28 -12.17 -13.83
C SER A 27 -8.78 -12.36 -13.68
N GLY A 28 -8.07 -11.30 -13.26
CA GLY A 28 -6.61 -11.24 -13.29
C GLY A 28 -6.04 -10.97 -14.68
N ASP A 29 -6.89 -10.70 -15.68
CA ASP A 29 -6.42 -10.40 -17.03
C ASP A 29 -5.57 -9.13 -17.05
N VAL A 30 -4.36 -9.24 -17.59
CA VAL A 30 -3.48 -8.08 -17.77
C VAL A 30 -3.96 -7.28 -18.97
N LEU A 31 -4.57 -6.13 -18.70
CA LEU A 31 -5.17 -5.24 -19.69
C LEU A 31 -4.12 -4.44 -20.45
N ALA A 32 -3.06 -4.02 -19.75
CA ALA A 32 -1.93 -3.31 -20.34
C ALA A 32 -0.66 -3.51 -19.51
N THR A 33 0.50 -3.51 -20.16
CA THR A 33 1.80 -3.55 -19.50
C THR A 33 2.83 -2.72 -20.26
N VAL A 34 3.65 -1.98 -19.52
CA VAL A 34 4.80 -1.23 -20.06
C VAL A 34 5.99 -1.49 -19.14
N GLY A 35 7.02 -2.16 -19.66
CA GLY A 35 8.18 -2.61 -18.87
C GLY A 35 9.35 -1.65 -18.77
N GLY A 36 9.24 -0.47 -19.38
CA GLY A 36 10.34 0.48 -19.47
C GLY A 36 10.05 1.60 -20.44
N ARG A 37 10.84 2.67 -20.34
CA ARG A 37 10.94 3.65 -21.40
C ARG A 37 11.74 3.09 -22.55
N THR A 38 11.39 3.47 -23.77
CA THR A 38 12.14 3.11 -24.96
C THR A 38 12.98 4.30 -25.42
N ASN A 39 14.29 4.14 -25.47
CA ASN A 39 15.22 5.11 -26.06
C ASN A 39 15.48 4.74 -27.52
N GLU A 40 14.40 4.67 -28.31
CA GLU A 40 14.37 4.46 -29.77
C GLU A 40 14.72 3.05 -30.29
N LYS A 41 15.52 2.23 -29.58
CA LYS A 41 15.75 0.81 -29.94
C LYS A 41 14.98 -0.15 -29.02
N HIS A 42 14.05 -0.90 -29.60
CA HIS A 42 13.34 -1.99 -28.94
C HIS A 42 14.26 -3.22 -28.82
N THR A 43 14.39 -3.74 -27.60
CA THR A 43 15.07 -5.02 -27.34
C THR A 43 14.03 -6.11 -27.18
N PHE A 44 14.01 -7.08 -28.10
CA PHE A 44 13.11 -8.23 -28.02
C PHE A 44 13.35 -8.99 -26.71
N ARG A 45 12.29 -9.16 -25.90
CA ARG A 45 12.34 -9.78 -24.57
C ARG A 45 13.40 -9.14 -23.65
N GLY A 46 13.64 -7.84 -23.82
CA GLY A 46 14.46 -7.07 -22.88
C GLY A 46 13.85 -7.09 -21.47
N PHE A 47 14.65 -6.66 -20.49
CA PHE A 47 14.22 -6.62 -19.10
C PHE A 47 12.94 -5.81 -18.92
N ASN A 48 11.88 -6.48 -18.47
CA ASN A 48 10.56 -5.88 -18.27
C ASN A 48 10.38 -5.55 -16.79
N ARG A 49 10.46 -4.27 -16.44
CA ARG A 49 10.33 -3.82 -15.05
C ARG A 49 8.93 -4.01 -14.48
N ALA A 50 7.90 -4.23 -15.29
CA ALA A 50 6.56 -4.48 -14.78
C ALA A 50 6.43 -5.90 -14.19
N THR A 51 7.19 -6.87 -14.71
CA THR A 51 7.06 -8.30 -14.35
C THR A 51 8.33 -8.91 -13.77
N GLN A 52 9.51 -8.32 -14.00
CA GLN A 52 10.81 -8.89 -13.62
C GLN A 52 11.56 -8.03 -12.59
N LEU A 53 11.23 -6.75 -12.44
CA LEU A 53 11.83 -5.91 -11.41
C LEU A 53 11.49 -6.45 -10.03
N GLN A 54 12.47 -6.39 -9.14
CA GLN A 54 12.28 -6.60 -7.71
C GLN A 54 12.77 -5.32 -7.02
N ALA A 55 11.83 -4.50 -6.58
CA ALA A 55 12.07 -3.21 -5.95
C ALA A 55 11.31 -3.10 -4.64
N GLN A 56 11.85 -2.36 -3.67
CA GLN A 56 11.19 -2.23 -2.38
C GLN A 56 9.86 -1.47 -2.54
N PRO A 57 8.72 -2.00 -2.06
CA PRO A 57 7.40 -1.40 -2.27
C PRO A 57 7.18 -0.13 -1.43
N GLY A 58 8.00 0.07 -0.40
CA GLY A 58 7.84 1.17 0.56
C GLY A 58 6.46 1.15 1.22
N SER A 59 5.90 2.34 1.42
CA SER A 59 4.60 2.48 2.08
C SER A 59 3.39 1.86 1.35
N THR A 60 3.53 1.39 0.10
CA THR A 60 2.46 0.61 -0.55
C THR A 60 2.25 -0.76 0.11
N PHE A 61 3.17 -1.19 0.97
CA PHE A 61 3.06 -2.43 1.72
C PHE A 61 2.20 -2.34 2.99
N LYS A 62 2.01 -1.13 3.54
CA LYS A 62 1.27 -0.93 4.81
C LYS A 62 -0.15 -1.51 4.78
N PRO A 63 -0.95 -1.35 3.71
CA PRO A 63 -2.27 -1.99 3.64
C PRO A 63 -2.20 -3.52 3.75
N LEU A 64 -1.13 -4.13 3.24
CA LEU A 64 -0.96 -5.59 3.19
C LEU A 64 -0.46 -6.14 4.53
N ALA A 65 0.65 -5.59 5.03
CA ALA A 65 1.36 -6.10 6.20
C ALA A 65 0.80 -5.61 7.53
N VAL A 66 0.10 -4.48 7.56
CA VAL A 66 -0.28 -3.81 8.82
C VAL A 66 -1.79 -3.62 8.94
N TYR A 67 -2.40 -2.86 8.02
CA TYR A 67 -3.76 -2.39 8.25
C TYR A 67 -4.83 -3.45 7.96
N THR A 68 -4.69 -4.26 6.90
CA THR A 68 -5.60 -5.41 6.68
C THR A 68 -5.58 -6.38 7.86
N PRO A 69 -4.43 -6.90 8.34
CA PRO A 69 -4.44 -7.81 9.48
C PRO A 69 -4.92 -7.13 10.76
N ALA A 70 -4.65 -5.83 10.98
CA ALA A 70 -5.22 -5.12 12.13
C ALA A 70 -6.75 -5.03 12.08
N LEU A 71 -7.34 -4.78 10.92
CA LEU A 71 -8.80 -4.78 10.74
C LEU A 71 -9.42 -6.15 11.02
N GLU A 72 -8.73 -7.24 10.68
CA GLU A 72 -9.14 -8.62 11.01
C GLU A 72 -9.07 -8.89 12.52
N GLU A 73 -8.16 -8.23 13.22
CA GLU A 73 -8.00 -8.30 14.68
C GLU A 73 -8.96 -7.37 15.45
N GLY A 74 -9.97 -6.82 14.76
CA GLY A 74 -11.03 -6.03 15.38
C GLY A 74 -10.74 -4.53 15.50
N TYR A 75 -9.57 -4.06 15.05
CA TYR A 75 -9.37 -2.62 14.88
C TYR A 75 -10.34 -2.08 13.83
N GLN A 76 -10.67 -0.80 13.96
CA GLN A 76 -11.56 -0.09 13.06
C GLN A 76 -10.82 1.08 12.39
N PRO A 77 -11.32 1.62 11.27
CA PRO A 77 -10.70 2.77 10.61
C PRO A 77 -10.47 4.00 11.51
N ASN A 78 -11.29 4.17 12.55
CA ASN A 78 -11.19 5.24 13.55
C ASN A 78 -10.45 4.83 14.84
N SER A 79 -9.92 3.60 14.92
CA SER A 79 -9.09 3.18 16.06
C SER A 79 -7.90 4.11 16.23
N VAL A 80 -7.62 4.47 17.48
CA VAL A 80 -6.52 5.36 17.84
C VAL A 80 -5.22 4.56 17.87
N LEU A 81 -4.25 5.04 17.11
CA LEU A 81 -2.88 4.52 17.03
C LEU A 81 -1.93 5.52 17.68
N VAL A 82 -0.81 5.01 18.18
CA VAL A 82 0.27 5.84 18.72
C VAL A 82 1.15 6.36 17.57
N ASP A 83 1.38 7.66 17.55
CA ASP A 83 2.30 8.34 16.63
C ASP A 83 3.38 9.08 17.42
N GLU A 84 4.41 8.33 17.84
CA GLU A 84 5.54 8.82 18.62
C GLU A 84 6.86 8.21 18.14
N LYS A 85 7.97 8.93 18.32
CA LYS A 85 9.30 8.39 18.06
C LYS A 85 9.66 7.36 19.13
N ARG A 86 9.73 6.09 18.74
CA ARG A 86 9.99 4.97 19.66
C ARG A 86 10.95 3.96 19.03
N SER A 87 11.75 3.32 19.87
CA SER A 87 12.66 2.24 19.48
C SER A 87 12.01 0.89 19.78
N TYR A 88 12.21 -0.07 18.89
CA TYR A 88 11.70 -1.43 18.97
C TYR A 88 12.85 -2.43 18.95
N GLY A 89 12.61 -3.63 19.50
CA GLY A 89 13.57 -4.72 19.44
C GLY A 89 14.88 -4.48 20.20
N SER A 90 15.75 -5.47 20.18
CA SER A 90 17.10 -5.41 20.77
C SER A 90 18.06 -4.56 19.94
N ASP A 91 17.81 -4.45 18.64
CA ASP A 91 18.53 -3.62 17.66
C ASP A 91 18.16 -2.13 17.74
N LYS A 92 17.18 -1.77 18.57
CA LYS A 92 16.68 -0.39 18.76
C LYS A 92 16.22 0.25 17.45
N TYR A 93 15.62 -0.54 16.56
CA TYR A 93 15.02 -0.04 15.33
C TYR A 93 14.04 1.12 15.64
N THR A 94 14.30 2.29 15.08
CA THR A 94 13.58 3.54 15.40
C THR A 94 13.02 4.16 14.12
N PRO A 95 11.80 3.81 13.68
CA PRO A 95 11.24 4.37 12.46
C PRO A 95 10.91 5.86 12.64
N GLU A 96 11.25 6.68 11.64
CA GLU A 96 10.88 8.10 11.61
C GLU A 96 9.75 8.36 10.63
N ASN A 97 8.85 9.28 10.98
CA ASN A 97 7.94 9.85 9.99
C ASN A 97 8.73 10.71 9.01
N TRP A 98 8.33 10.70 7.73
CA TRP A 98 9.03 11.45 6.67
C TRP A 98 9.18 12.95 6.97
N ASN A 99 8.27 13.53 7.75
CA ASN A 99 8.29 14.93 8.16
C ASN A 99 8.91 15.17 9.56
N LYS A 100 9.37 14.12 10.24
CA LYS A 100 9.92 14.13 11.61
C LYS A 100 9.00 14.75 12.68
N LYS A 101 7.70 14.79 12.41
CA LYS A 101 6.66 15.27 13.34
C LYS A 101 5.85 14.10 13.88
N TYR A 102 5.35 14.26 15.09
CA TYR A 102 4.64 13.23 15.85
C TYR A 102 3.43 13.85 16.53
N GLN A 103 2.25 13.28 16.35
CA GLN A 103 0.99 13.83 16.87
C GLN A 103 0.60 13.23 18.23
N GLY A 104 1.41 12.32 18.77
CA GLY A 104 1.09 11.52 19.97
C GLY A 104 0.10 10.41 19.64
N THR A 105 -1.10 10.77 19.17
CA THR A 105 -2.10 9.80 18.72
C THR A 105 -2.81 10.26 17.45
N VAL A 106 -3.16 9.31 16.60
CA VAL A 106 -3.83 9.52 15.30
C VAL A 106 -4.84 8.41 15.06
N THR A 107 -5.85 8.63 14.23
CA THR A 107 -6.69 7.51 13.77
C THR A 107 -5.92 6.63 12.78
N MET A 108 -6.32 5.36 12.66
CA MET A 108 -5.75 4.45 11.66
C MET A 108 -5.89 5.01 10.23
N THR A 109 -7.02 5.65 9.93
CA THR A 109 -7.26 6.31 8.64
C THR A 109 -6.28 7.45 8.40
N GLU A 110 -6.07 8.35 9.37
CA GLU A 110 -5.10 9.45 9.25
C GLU A 110 -3.67 8.92 9.05
N ALA A 111 -3.28 7.88 9.81
CA ALA A 111 -1.99 7.22 9.68
C ALA A 111 -1.76 6.66 8.27
N LEU A 112 -2.76 5.98 7.70
CA LEU A 112 -2.69 5.47 6.33
C LEU A 112 -2.65 6.61 5.30
N ASN A 113 -3.53 7.60 5.46
CA ASN A 113 -3.73 8.72 4.54
C ASN A 113 -2.46 9.55 4.36
N HIS A 114 -1.83 9.93 5.47
CA HIS A 114 -0.56 10.67 5.50
C HIS A 114 0.67 9.75 5.45
N SER A 115 0.44 8.44 5.40
CA SER A 115 1.49 7.42 5.29
C SER A 115 2.54 7.52 6.39
N TRP A 116 2.14 7.82 7.63
CA TRP A 116 3.07 7.92 8.76
C TRP A 116 3.64 6.55 9.13
N ASN A 117 4.92 6.52 9.49
CA ASN A 117 5.70 5.31 9.71
C ASN A 117 5.57 4.82 11.15
N ALA A 118 5.66 5.72 12.13
CA ALA A 118 5.56 5.40 13.55
C ALA A 118 4.27 4.63 13.90
N PRO A 119 3.05 5.08 13.53
CA PRO A 119 1.83 4.34 13.83
C PRO A 119 1.71 3.01 13.07
N ALA A 120 2.28 2.89 11.88
CA ALA A 120 2.26 1.64 11.12
C ALA A 120 3.14 0.57 11.79
N VAL A 121 4.37 0.93 12.19
CA VAL A 121 5.28 0.01 12.89
C VAL A 121 4.75 -0.32 14.28
N TRP A 122 4.26 0.68 15.02
CA TRP A 122 3.61 0.45 16.31
C TRP A 122 2.46 -0.54 16.19
N LEU A 123 1.59 -0.39 15.18
CA LEU A 123 0.45 -1.28 15.02
C LEU A 123 0.89 -2.70 14.66
N LEU A 124 1.90 -2.87 13.80
CA LEU A 124 2.44 -4.21 13.49
C LEU A 124 3.03 -4.89 14.73
N ASP A 125 3.78 -4.14 15.54
CA ASP A 125 4.32 -4.63 16.82
C ASP A 125 3.20 -5.08 17.77
N LYS A 126 2.10 -4.31 17.84
CA LYS A 126 0.94 -4.63 18.69
C LYS A 126 0.15 -5.85 18.24
N ILE A 127 -0.09 -6.03 16.94
CA ILE A 127 -0.82 -7.19 16.42
C ILE A 127 0.06 -8.44 16.29
N GLY A 128 1.38 -8.25 16.27
CA GLY A 128 2.39 -9.28 16.13
C GLY A 128 2.91 -9.41 14.70
N LEU A 129 4.23 -9.34 14.55
CA LEU A 129 4.96 -9.43 13.28
C LEU A 129 4.54 -10.64 12.43
N LYS A 130 4.38 -11.81 13.06
CA LYS A 130 3.99 -13.06 12.37
C LYS A 130 2.68 -12.91 11.60
N LYS A 131 1.69 -12.21 12.16
CA LYS A 131 0.40 -11.98 11.48
C LYS A 131 0.58 -11.13 10.22
N GLY A 132 1.45 -10.12 10.28
CA GLY A 132 1.78 -9.30 9.13
C GLY A 132 2.45 -10.11 8.01
N ILE A 133 3.43 -10.95 8.35
CA ILE A 133 4.13 -11.83 7.39
C ILE A 133 3.16 -12.84 6.76
N GLU A 134 2.39 -13.56 7.57
CA GLU A 134 1.41 -14.53 7.08
C GLU A 134 0.37 -13.87 6.16
N LYS A 135 -0.05 -12.64 6.48
CA LYS A 135 -0.98 -11.89 5.64
C LYS A 135 -0.37 -11.50 4.30
N VAL A 136 0.89 -11.05 4.29
CA VAL A 136 1.64 -10.73 3.07
C VAL A 136 1.75 -11.96 2.15
N HIS A 137 2.00 -13.15 2.70
CA HIS A 137 2.00 -14.40 1.92
C HIS A 137 0.63 -14.70 1.30
N GLN A 138 -0.47 -14.48 2.04
CA GLN A 138 -1.82 -14.62 1.49
C GLN A 138 -2.08 -13.65 0.32
N PHE A 139 -1.51 -12.44 0.38
CA PHE A 139 -1.49 -11.47 -0.72
C PHE A 139 -0.58 -11.89 -1.91
N GLY A 140 0.05 -13.07 -1.86
CA GLY A 140 0.82 -13.63 -2.97
C GLY A 140 2.23 -13.06 -3.09
N ILE A 141 2.77 -12.48 -2.01
CA ILE A 141 4.13 -11.94 -1.95
C ILE A 141 4.93 -12.82 -1.00
N GLU A 142 5.99 -13.43 -1.51
CA GLU A 142 6.93 -14.21 -0.71
C GLU A 142 7.90 -13.29 0.04
N THR A 143 8.39 -13.73 1.19
CA THR A 143 9.38 -13.00 1.99
C THR A 143 10.62 -13.87 2.21
N ASP A 144 11.80 -13.26 2.29
CA ASP A 144 12.99 -13.96 2.75
C ASP A 144 13.04 -14.02 4.28
N PRO A 145 13.76 -14.98 4.89
CA PRO A 145 13.93 -15.00 6.35
C PRO A 145 14.51 -13.71 6.94
N GLY A 146 15.29 -12.96 6.15
CA GLY A 146 15.81 -11.64 6.54
C GLY A 146 14.75 -10.53 6.58
N ASP A 147 13.57 -10.76 6.02
CA ASP A 147 12.45 -9.80 6.02
C ASP A 147 11.57 -9.94 7.27
N GLU A 148 11.84 -10.90 8.16
CA GLU A 148 11.08 -11.16 9.39
C GLU A 148 11.47 -10.17 10.51
N TYR A 149 11.26 -8.88 10.27
CA TYR A 149 11.47 -7.81 11.24
C TYR A 149 10.45 -6.67 11.02
N LEU A 150 10.32 -5.76 11.98
CA LEU A 150 9.30 -4.71 11.95
C LEU A 150 9.43 -3.72 10.77
N GLY A 151 10.57 -3.65 10.08
CA GLY A 151 10.72 -2.85 8.86
C GLY A 151 9.86 -3.33 7.70
N ILE A 152 9.35 -4.57 7.73
CA ILE A 152 8.37 -5.06 6.76
C ILE A 152 7.08 -4.22 6.76
N ALA A 153 6.72 -3.60 7.90
CA ALA A 153 5.59 -2.65 7.97
C ALA A 153 5.72 -1.51 6.96
N LEU A 154 6.97 -1.14 6.61
CA LEU A 154 7.29 -0.05 5.72
C LEU A 154 7.74 -0.53 4.33
N GLY A 155 7.58 -1.82 4.03
CA GLY A 155 8.00 -2.41 2.75
C GLY A 155 9.51 -2.62 2.64
N GLY A 156 10.23 -2.72 3.76
CA GLY A 156 11.65 -3.06 3.78
C GLY A 156 11.87 -4.53 3.50
N LEU A 157 11.91 -4.89 2.21
CA LEU A 157 12.15 -6.26 1.73
C LEU A 157 13.57 -6.40 1.15
N THR A 158 14.17 -7.58 1.31
CA THR A 158 15.50 -7.93 0.82
C THR A 158 15.53 -7.98 -0.70
N LYS A 159 14.57 -8.70 -1.31
CA LYS A 159 14.42 -8.76 -2.78
C LYS A 159 13.53 -7.65 -3.32
N GLY A 160 12.45 -7.31 -2.61
CA GLY A 160 11.43 -6.40 -3.13
C GLY A 160 10.32 -7.15 -3.86
N VAL A 161 9.60 -6.42 -4.72
CA VAL A 161 8.46 -6.91 -5.50
C VAL A 161 8.41 -6.24 -6.87
N SER A 162 7.70 -6.87 -7.81
CA SER A 162 7.35 -6.30 -9.10
C SER A 162 6.04 -5.51 -9.06
N PRO A 163 5.81 -4.58 -10.01
CA PRO A 163 4.51 -3.96 -10.22
C PRO A 163 3.38 -4.97 -10.44
N GLU A 164 3.66 -6.07 -11.14
CA GLU A 164 2.72 -7.18 -11.33
C GLU A 164 2.27 -7.80 -10.00
N GLN A 165 3.21 -8.11 -9.09
CA GLN A 165 2.88 -8.67 -7.78
C GLN A 165 2.05 -7.67 -6.95
N MET A 166 2.39 -6.38 -7.00
CA MET A 166 1.66 -5.35 -6.28
C MET A 166 0.25 -5.10 -6.85
N ALA A 167 0.09 -5.08 -8.17
CA ALA A 167 -1.23 -5.02 -8.80
C ALA A 167 -2.07 -6.23 -8.39
N SER A 168 -1.48 -7.43 -8.41
CA SER A 168 -2.16 -8.65 -7.97
C SER A 168 -2.61 -8.55 -6.52
N ALA A 169 -1.74 -8.15 -5.59
CA ALA A 169 -2.10 -7.98 -4.19
C ALA A 169 -3.29 -7.02 -3.99
N TYR A 170 -3.32 -5.90 -4.73
CA TYR A 170 -4.36 -4.89 -4.61
C TYR A 170 -5.70 -5.29 -5.26
N THR A 171 -5.73 -6.32 -6.12
CA THR A 171 -7.01 -6.88 -6.60
C THR A 171 -7.91 -7.34 -5.47
N ALA A 172 -7.33 -7.81 -4.36
CA ALA A 172 -8.09 -8.16 -3.17
C ALA A 172 -9.02 -7.04 -2.70
N PHE A 173 -8.59 -5.78 -2.76
CA PHE A 173 -9.41 -4.66 -2.32
C PHE A 173 -10.47 -4.28 -3.35
N ALA A 174 -10.12 -4.31 -4.63
CA ALA A 174 -11.05 -4.08 -5.74
C ALA A 174 -12.09 -5.21 -5.89
N ASN A 175 -11.76 -6.42 -5.44
CA ASN A 175 -12.53 -7.65 -5.62
C ASN A 175 -12.94 -8.29 -4.28
N LYS A 176 -13.45 -7.49 -3.34
CA LYS A 176 -14.19 -7.98 -2.15
C LYS A 176 -13.41 -9.01 -1.30
N GLY A 177 -12.10 -8.78 -1.15
CA GLY A 177 -11.19 -9.62 -0.40
C GLY A 177 -10.63 -10.83 -1.16
N VAL A 178 -10.85 -10.92 -2.48
CA VAL A 178 -10.35 -11.99 -3.35
C VAL A 178 -9.21 -11.48 -4.20
N ARG A 179 -8.01 -12.04 -4.00
CA ARG A 179 -6.85 -11.78 -4.83
C ARG A 179 -6.90 -12.68 -6.06
N VAL A 180 -6.62 -12.14 -7.25
CA VAL A 180 -6.47 -12.91 -8.49
C VAL A 180 -5.01 -12.88 -8.98
N GLN A 181 -4.55 -13.99 -9.57
CA GLN A 181 -3.23 -14.07 -10.20
C GLN A 181 -3.24 -13.40 -11.59
N PRO A 182 -2.15 -12.72 -11.98
CA PRO A 182 -2.02 -12.15 -13.32
C PRO A 182 -2.12 -13.20 -14.43
N ARG A 183 -2.88 -12.89 -15.47
CA ARG A 183 -3.08 -13.74 -16.66
C ARG A 183 -2.86 -12.92 -17.94
N PHE A 184 -1.80 -13.26 -18.68
CA PHE A 184 -1.54 -12.66 -20.01
C PHE A 184 -2.12 -13.46 -21.17
N VAL A 185 -2.31 -14.77 -20.97
CA VAL A 185 -2.76 -15.70 -22.02
C VAL A 185 -3.89 -16.54 -21.46
N THR A 186 -5.07 -16.39 -22.06
CA THR A 186 -6.27 -17.17 -21.74
C THR A 186 -6.25 -18.53 -22.42
N LYS A 187 -5.82 -18.59 -23.68
CA LYS A 187 -5.86 -19.80 -24.50
C LYS A 187 -4.75 -19.81 -25.54
N ILE A 188 -4.12 -20.96 -25.76
CA ILE A 188 -3.21 -21.21 -26.89
C ILE A 188 -3.82 -22.31 -27.76
N VAL A 189 -3.92 -22.05 -29.05
CA VAL A 189 -4.47 -22.97 -30.06
C VAL A 189 -3.39 -23.24 -31.10
N ASP A 190 -3.18 -24.52 -31.42
CA ASP A 190 -2.22 -24.91 -32.46
C ASP A 190 -2.78 -24.70 -33.88
N ALA A 191 -1.94 -24.95 -34.90
CA ALA A 191 -2.31 -24.75 -36.30
C ALA A 191 -3.45 -25.67 -36.79
N ASN A 192 -3.76 -26.76 -36.05
CA ASN A 192 -4.86 -27.67 -36.37
C ASN A 192 -6.16 -27.32 -35.64
N GLY A 193 -6.18 -26.21 -34.88
CA GLY A 193 -7.33 -25.79 -34.09
C GLY A 193 -7.44 -26.49 -32.72
N LYS A 194 -6.43 -27.29 -32.32
CA LYS A 194 -6.45 -27.96 -31.02
C LYS A 194 -6.00 -27.00 -29.92
N VAL A 195 -6.75 -27.00 -28.82
CA VAL A 195 -6.38 -26.25 -27.60
C VAL A 195 -5.22 -26.95 -26.90
N VAL A 196 -4.10 -26.26 -26.72
CA VAL A 196 -2.89 -26.79 -26.06
C VAL A 196 -2.68 -26.20 -24.66
N VAL A 197 -3.19 -24.98 -24.43
CA VAL A 197 -3.25 -24.35 -23.10
C VAL A 197 -4.62 -23.72 -22.94
N ASP A 198 -5.27 -23.99 -21.82
CA ASP A 198 -6.51 -23.34 -21.39
C ASP A 198 -6.32 -22.81 -19.97
N ASN A 199 -6.22 -21.49 -19.86
CA ASN A 199 -6.13 -20.74 -18.60
C ASN A 199 -7.41 -19.93 -18.35
N THR A 200 -8.56 -20.31 -18.94
CA THR A 200 -9.80 -19.55 -18.77
C THR A 200 -10.33 -19.57 -17.33
N ALA A 201 -10.00 -20.60 -16.55
CA ALA A 201 -10.27 -20.63 -15.12
C ALA A 201 -9.44 -19.57 -14.37
N VAL A 202 -10.12 -18.71 -13.62
CA VAL A 202 -9.48 -17.68 -12.79
C VAL A 202 -8.74 -18.34 -11.62
N LYS A 203 -7.48 -17.98 -11.43
CA LYS A 203 -6.68 -18.40 -10.27
C LYS A 203 -6.82 -17.37 -9.17
N GLU A 204 -7.62 -17.68 -8.17
CA GLU A 204 -7.96 -16.76 -7.08
C GLU A 204 -7.66 -17.31 -5.69
N ASN A 205 -7.49 -16.41 -4.73
CA ASN A 205 -7.33 -16.71 -3.31
C ASN A 205 -8.10 -15.67 -2.47
N ARG A 206 -8.98 -16.12 -1.57
CA ARG A 206 -9.63 -15.21 -0.62
C ARG A 206 -8.64 -14.85 0.49
N VAL A 207 -8.16 -13.61 0.50
CA VAL A 207 -7.15 -13.12 1.44
C VAL A 207 -7.76 -12.44 2.67
N THR A 208 -8.99 -11.93 2.53
CA THR A 208 -9.76 -11.33 3.62
C THR A 208 -11.26 -11.36 3.32
N THR A 209 -12.08 -10.94 4.29
CA THR A 209 -13.54 -10.86 4.12
C THR A 209 -13.93 -9.64 3.29
N GLU A 210 -15.11 -9.66 2.68
CA GLU A 210 -15.63 -8.48 1.98
C GLU A 210 -15.78 -7.27 2.92
N GLU A 211 -16.14 -7.51 4.19
CA GLU A 211 -16.26 -6.44 5.20
C GLU A 211 -14.92 -5.76 5.47
N VAL A 212 -13.85 -6.55 5.67
CA VAL A 212 -12.50 -6.00 5.89
C VAL A 212 -11.99 -5.30 4.63
N ALA A 213 -12.21 -5.88 3.44
CA ALA A 213 -11.84 -5.23 2.18
C ALA A 213 -12.57 -3.89 1.96
N LYS A 214 -13.83 -3.78 2.39
CA LYS A 214 -14.60 -2.52 2.38
C LYS A 214 -14.03 -1.50 3.36
N LYS A 215 -13.70 -1.91 4.59
CA LYS A 215 -13.04 -1.03 5.58
C LYS A 215 -11.67 -0.55 5.08
N MET A 216 -10.91 -1.43 4.43
CA MET A 216 -9.63 -1.03 3.86
C MET A 216 -9.81 -0.07 2.68
N THR A 217 -10.75 -0.36 1.79
CA THR A 217 -11.08 0.52 0.66
C THR A 217 -11.57 1.89 1.12
N SER A 218 -12.42 1.97 2.16
CA SER A 218 -12.90 3.24 2.69
C SER A 218 -11.77 4.12 3.24
N MET A 219 -10.71 3.52 3.79
CA MET A 219 -9.51 4.24 4.18
C MET A 219 -8.64 4.61 2.97
N LEU A 220 -8.45 3.69 2.01
CA LEU A 220 -7.63 3.92 0.81
C LEU A 220 -8.22 4.98 -0.14
N LEU A 221 -9.54 5.19 -0.12
CA LEU A 221 -10.19 6.30 -0.81
C LEU A 221 -9.70 7.66 -0.29
N THR A 222 -9.35 7.76 0.99
CA THR A 222 -8.86 9.04 1.56
C THR A 222 -7.50 9.45 1.00
N VAL A 223 -6.66 8.48 0.59
CA VAL A 223 -5.31 8.71 0.06
C VAL A 223 -5.32 9.55 -1.21
N TYR A 224 -6.32 9.35 -2.09
CA TYR A 224 -6.53 10.15 -3.30
C TYR A 224 -7.65 11.21 -3.12
N GLY A 225 -8.21 11.33 -1.92
CA GLY A 225 -9.08 12.42 -1.51
C GLY A 225 -8.29 13.70 -1.20
N SER A 226 -8.97 14.82 -0.93
CA SER A 226 -8.36 16.17 -0.88
C SER A 226 -7.13 16.30 0.03
N GLU A 227 -7.14 15.61 1.18
CA GLU A 227 -6.09 15.72 2.21
C GLU A 227 -4.99 14.65 2.10
N GLY A 228 -5.12 13.72 1.15
CA GLY A 228 -4.23 12.58 1.04
C GLY A 228 -2.95 12.87 0.26
N LEU A 229 -1.90 12.07 0.50
CA LEU A 229 -0.64 12.20 -0.24
C LEU A 229 -0.79 11.95 -1.74
N GLY A 230 -1.82 11.20 -2.15
CA GLY A 230 -2.15 10.91 -3.54
C GLY A 230 -3.02 11.99 -4.20
N ALA A 231 -3.59 12.94 -3.44
CA ALA A 231 -4.54 13.93 -3.95
C ALA A 231 -4.09 14.66 -5.24
N PRO A 232 -2.84 15.14 -5.35
CA PRO A 232 -2.37 15.85 -6.56
C PRO A 232 -2.38 14.98 -7.82
N PHE A 233 -2.38 13.66 -7.65
CA PHE A 233 -2.27 12.66 -8.70
C PHE A 233 -3.60 11.93 -8.95
N SER A 234 -4.69 12.38 -8.30
CA SER A 234 -6.02 11.86 -8.54
C SER A 234 -6.49 12.24 -9.96
N PRO A 235 -6.97 11.27 -10.76
CA PRO A 235 -7.48 11.52 -12.11
C PRO A 235 -8.75 12.38 -12.08
N ALA A 236 -8.82 13.38 -12.96
CA ALA A 236 -9.94 14.32 -12.97
C ALA A 236 -11.31 13.64 -13.17
N GLY A 237 -12.29 13.97 -12.33
CA GLY A 237 -13.67 13.48 -12.44
C GLY A 237 -13.84 11.99 -12.16
N LYS A 238 -12.82 11.31 -11.63
CA LYS A 238 -12.86 9.88 -11.31
C LYS A 238 -12.52 9.68 -9.84
N THR A 239 -13.19 8.73 -9.20
CA THR A 239 -12.88 8.30 -7.83
C THR A 239 -12.02 7.05 -7.90
N ILE A 240 -10.86 7.08 -7.26
CA ILE A 240 -9.96 5.93 -7.15
C ILE A 240 -9.57 5.73 -5.69
N ALA A 241 -9.30 4.49 -5.31
CA ALA A 241 -8.68 4.12 -4.04
C ALA A 241 -7.25 3.66 -4.31
N GLY A 242 -6.36 3.74 -3.34
CA GLY A 242 -5.05 3.12 -3.45
C GLY A 242 -4.00 3.74 -2.54
N LYS A 243 -2.73 3.59 -2.91
CA LYS A 243 -1.62 3.94 -2.04
C LYS A 243 -0.39 4.45 -2.78
N THR A 244 0.31 5.38 -2.13
CA THR A 244 1.64 5.87 -2.52
C THR A 244 2.75 5.16 -1.74
N GLY A 245 3.93 5.02 -2.35
CA GLY A 245 5.12 4.50 -1.69
C GLY A 245 6.40 5.19 -2.16
N THR A 246 7.33 5.36 -1.24
CA THR A 246 8.68 5.90 -1.49
C THR A 246 9.66 5.12 -0.64
N THR A 247 10.86 4.88 -1.14
CA THR A 247 11.97 4.28 -0.39
C THR A 247 13.14 5.26 -0.33
N GLU A 248 13.89 5.24 0.77
CA GLU A 248 15.01 6.17 0.97
C GLU A 248 16.14 5.88 -0.03
N ALA A 249 16.87 6.94 -0.42
CA ALA A 249 18.03 6.80 -1.29
C ALA A 249 19.20 6.11 -0.55
N ILE A 250 20.00 5.34 -1.28
CA ILE A 250 21.16 4.61 -0.72
C ILE A 250 22.42 5.50 -0.65
N ASN A 251 22.48 6.55 -1.46
CA ASN A 251 23.67 7.38 -1.66
C ASN A 251 23.77 8.58 -0.70
N ASN A 252 23.13 8.53 0.47
CA ASN A 252 23.05 9.63 1.46
C ASN A 252 22.46 10.95 0.93
N ASP A 253 21.81 10.94 -0.24
CA ASP A 253 21.02 12.06 -0.71
C ASP A 253 19.67 12.11 0.01
N ASN A 254 19.10 13.30 0.17
CA ASN A 254 17.74 13.51 0.68
C ASN A 254 16.65 13.14 -0.35
N GLY A 255 16.89 12.11 -1.17
CA GLY A 255 16.05 11.69 -2.28
C GLY A 255 15.29 10.39 -2.00
N SER A 256 14.73 9.82 -3.07
CA SER A 256 14.12 8.49 -3.04
C SER A 256 14.77 7.55 -4.04
N ARG A 257 14.84 6.27 -3.69
CA ARG A 257 15.33 5.20 -4.59
C ARG A 257 14.21 4.73 -5.51
N ASP A 258 13.10 4.31 -4.92
CA ASP A 258 11.91 3.82 -5.60
C ASP A 258 10.72 4.71 -5.28
N GLN A 259 9.92 4.99 -6.30
CA GLN A 259 8.62 5.63 -6.12
C GLN A 259 7.52 4.76 -6.72
N TRP A 260 6.44 4.61 -5.98
CA TRP A 260 5.29 3.78 -6.32
C TRP A 260 3.99 4.57 -6.23
N MET A 261 3.13 4.38 -7.22
CA MET A 261 1.71 4.67 -7.10
C MET A 261 0.91 3.45 -7.49
N ILE A 262 -0.04 3.09 -6.63
CA ILE A 262 -1.04 2.08 -6.92
C ILE A 262 -2.39 2.74 -6.78
N GLY A 263 -3.26 2.52 -7.75
CA GLY A 263 -4.65 2.93 -7.67
C GLY A 263 -5.57 1.94 -8.33
N TYR A 264 -6.81 1.90 -7.87
CA TYR A 264 -7.80 0.99 -8.38
C TYR A 264 -9.20 1.59 -8.36
N THR A 265 -10.05 1.03 -9.20
CA THR A 265 -11.51 1.07 -9.14
C THR A 265 -12.02 -0.36 -9.04
N PRO A 266 -13.33 -0.61 -8.95
CA PRO A 266 -13.86 -1.96 -9.11
C PRO A 266 -13.54 -2.60 -10.47
N ASP A 267 -13.15 -1.83 -11.50
CA ASP A 267 -12.94 -2.31 -12.87
C ASP A 267 -11.46 -2.53 -13.23
N VAL A 268 -10.52 -1.89 -12.53
CA VAL A 268 -9.10 -1.96 -12.88
C VAL A 268 -8.22 -1.68 -11.66
N VAL A 269 -7.09 -2.38 -11.58
CA VAL A 269 -5.97 -2.08 -10.67
C VAL A 269 -4.76 -1.69 -11.50
N VAL A 270 -4.14 -0.57 -11.19
CA VAL A 270 -2.92 -0.07 -11.84
C VAL A 270 -1.82 0.08 -10.80
N ALA A 271 -0.66 -0.51 -11.06
CA ALA A 271 0.54 -0.35 -10.26
C ALA A 271 1.67 0.22 -11.13
N THR A 272 2.18 1.37 -10.73
CA THR A 272 3.23 2.10 -11.47
C THR A 272 4.42 2.36 -10.55
N TRP A 273 5.61 2.00 -11.02
CA TRP A 273 6.89 2.22 -10.38
C TRP A 273 7.75 3.18 -11.21
N MET A 274 8.57 3.99 -10.54
CA MET A 274 9.63 4.79 -11.14
C MET A 274 10.90 4.72 -10.28
N GLY A 275 12.05 4.66 -10.95
CA GLY A 275 13.36 4.62 -10.31
C GLY A 275 14.50 4.56 -11.32
N TYR A 276 15.74 4.69 -10.83
CA TYR A 276 16.93 4.45 -11.63
C TYR A 276 17.36 2.99 -11.50
N ASP A 277 17.71 2.33 -12.62
CA ASP A 277 18.25 0.96 -12.56
C ASP A 277 19.56 0.92 -11.74
N GLN A 278 20.40 1.94 -11.90
CA GLN A 278 21.62 2.14 -11.13
C GLN A 278 21.34 2.97 -9.86
N SER A 279 20.42 2.48 -9.02
CA SER A 279 19.92 3.18 -7.83
C SER A 279 20.98 3.50 -6.75
N GLY A 280 22.19 2.93 -6.84
CA GLY A 280 23.32 3.31 -5.99
C GLY A 280 23.99 4.64 -6.41
N ASN A 281 23.79 5.08 -7.65
CA ASN A 281 24.46 6.26 -8.21
C ASN A 281 23.54 7.48 -8.28
N TYR A 282 22.23 7.27 -8.38
CA TYR A 282 21.25 8.34 -8.59
C TYR A 282 20.02 8.15 -7.71
N SER A 283 19.47 9.27 -7.26
CA SER A 283 18.22 9.33 -6.52
C SER A 283 17.18 10.17 -7.25
N LEU A 284 15.90 9.82 -7.10
CA LEU A 284 14.78 10.68 -7.44
C LEU A 284 14.61 11.75 -6.36
N SER A 285 13.82 12.79 -6.64
CA SER A 285 13.33 13.69 -5.59
C SER A 285 12.65 12.90 -4.47
N ALA A 286 12.70 13.37 -3.22
CA ALA A 286 11.89 12.80 -2.16
C ALA A 286 10.39 12.94 -2.43
N SER A 287 9.98 13.96 -3.21
CA SER A 287 8.60 14.16 -3.60
C SER A 287 8.24 13.36 -4.84
N SER A 288 7.10 12.66 -4.81
CA SER A 288 6.53 12.04 -6.02
C SER A 288 5.95 13.06 -7.01
N ARG A 289 5.91 14.37 -6.67
CA ARG A 289 5.45 15.44 -7.57
C ARG A 289 6.38 15.64 -8.76
N GLU A 290 7.69 15.49 -8.55
CA GLU A 290 8.68 15.52 -9.62
C GLU A 290 9.04 14.11 -10.12
N GLY A 291 8.25 13.08 -9.81
CA GLY A 291 8.56 11.69 -10.13
C GLY A 291 7.36 10.91 -10.66
N VAL A 292 7.03 9.79 -10.02
CA VAL A 292 6.00 8.84 -10.51
C VAL A 292 4.59 9.45 -10.60
N GLY A 293 4.32 10.51 -9.83
CA GLY A 293 2.99 11.07 -9.63
C GLY A 293 2.29 11.54 -10.91
N PRO A 294 2.87 12.51 -11.63
CA PRO A 294 2.32 12.98 -12.90
C PRO A 294 2.17 11.89 -13.95
N LEU A 295 3.10 10.91 -13.99
CA LEU A 295 3.01 9.76 -14.90
C LEU A 295 1.77 8.91 -14.59
N PHE A 296 1.61 8.51 -13.33
CA PHE A 296 0.48 7.69 -12.88
C PHE A 296 -0.87 8.38 -13.13
N LYS A 297 -0.96 9.68 -12.85
CA LYS A 297 -2.19 10.44 -13.12
C LYS A 297 -2.60 10.35 -14.59
N LEU A 298 -1.66 10.58 -15.50
CA LEU A 298 -1.92 10.53 -16.95
C LEU A 298 -2.30 9.11 -17.42
N GLU A 299 -1.65 8.08 -16.86
CA GLU A 299 -2.00 6.67 -17.13
C GLU A 299 -3.45 6.39 -16.71
N MET A 300 -3.83 6.78 -15.49
CA MET A 300 -5.19 6.58 -14.98
C MET A 300 -6.23 7.37 -15.77
N GLU A 301 -5.97 8.63 -16.10
CA GLU A 301 -6.87 9.45 -16.92
C GLU A 301 -7.09 8.85 -18.32
N GLY A 302 -6.06 8.24 -18.91
CA GLY A 302 -6.18 7.53 -20.18
C GLY A 302 -6.94 6.21 -20.06
N LEU A 303 -6.62 5.38 -19.06
CA LEU A 303 -7.22 4.05 -18.87
C LEU A 303 -8.70 4.12 -18.47
N LEU A 304 -9.06 4.99 -17.52
CA LEU A 304 -10.42 5.08 -16.96
C LEU A 304 -11.48 5.62 -17.95
N GLN A 305 -11.06 6.11 -19.12
CA GLN A 305 -11.98 6.45 -20.21
C GLN A 305 -12.57 5.20 -20.88
N PHE A 306 -11.90 4.05 -20.73
CA PHE A 306 -12.27 2.79 -21.38
C PHE A 306 -12.82 1.73 -20.40
N THR A 307 -12.96 2.07 -19.12
CA THR A 307 -13.55 1.19 -18.11
C THR A 307 -15.05 1.42 -17.96
N ALA A 308 -15.74 0.48 -17.31
CA ALA A 308 -17.17 0.58 -17.03
C ALA A 308 -17.53 1.75 -16.08
N ASN A 309 -16.54 2.29 -15.35
CA ASN A 309 -16.71 3.34 -14.34
C ASN A 309 -17.66 2.91 -13.23
N THR A 310 -17.55 1.65 -12.81
CA THR A 310 -18.32 1.09 -11.71
C THR A 310 -18.01 1.88 -10.43
N PRO A 311 -19.02 2.46 -9.76
CA PRO A 311 -18.78 3.19 -8.52
C PRO A 311 -18.41 2.22 -7.38
N PHE A 312 -17.64 2.72 -6.42
CA PHE A 312 -17.43 2.00 -5.18
C PHE A 312 -18.76 1.82 -4.44
N ASN A 313 -18.96 0.65 -3.84
CA ASN A 313 -20.09 0.38 -2.94
C ASN A 313 -19.78 0.77 -1.48
N VAL A 314 -18.77 1.61 -1.28
CA VAL A 314 -18.31 2.11 0.02
C VAL A 314 -17.84 3.54 -0.12
N GLU A 315 -18.16 4.38 0.85
CA GLU A 315 -17.70 5.77 0.90
C GLU A 315 -16.34 5.90 1.61
N ALA A 316 -15.63 6.99 1.34
CA ALA A 316 -14.42 7.33 2.07
C ALA A 316 -14.73 7.58 3.55
N VAL A 317 -13.86 7.13 4.45
CA VAL A 317 -13.97 7.47 5.88
C VAL A 317 -13.84 8.97 6.07
N LYS A 318 -14.78 9.58 6.81
CA LYS A 318 -14.72 11.00 7.17
C LYS A 318 -13.56 11.24 8.14
N THR A 319 -12.57 12.03 7.73
CA THR A 319 -11.51 12.52 8.62
C THR A 319 -11.99 13.74 9.41
N LYS A 320 -11.45 13.97 10.62
CA LYS A 320 -11.98 14.90 11.63
C LYS A 320 -12.05 16.39 11.24
N GLN A 321 -11.68 16.79 10.03
CA GLN A 321 -11.66 18.21 9.61
C GLN A 321 -12.84 18.69 8.75
N ASN A 322 -13.82 17.84 8.43
CA ASN A 322 -15.09 18.30 7.82
C ASN A 322 -16.03 19.07 8.78
N ASN A 323 -15.56 19.45 9.98
CA ASN A 323 -16.29 20.25 10.97
C ASN A 323 -15.64 21.63 11.22
N GLN A 324 -15.05 22.27 10.22
CA GLN A 324 -14.90 23.73 10.26
C GLN A 324 -16.17 24.41 9.72
N ASN A 325 -17.27 24.21 10.45
CA ASN A 325 -18.29 25.23 10.66
C ASN A 325 -19.13 24.83 11.87
N ASN A 326 -19.13 25.74 12.86
CA ASN A 326 -19.91 25.79 14.09
C ASN A 326 -19.29 25.14 15.35
N ASN A 327 -18.68 26.00 16.17
CA ASN A 327 -18.65 26.02 17.63
C ASN A 327 -18.59 24.66 18.37
N THR A 328 -17.48 24.38 19.07
CA THR A 328 -17.44 24.25 20.56
C THR A 328 -16.12 23.64 21.05
N ASN A 329 -15.41 24.37 21.91
CA ASN A 329 -14.22 23.92 22.65
C ASN A 329 -14.52 22.91 23.80
N ASN A 330 -15.72 22.30 23.84
CA ASN A 330 -16.13 21.45 24.96
C ASN A 330 -16.08 19.94 24.65
N GLY A 331 -15.96 19.53 23.38
CA GLY A 331 -16.01 18.12 22.98
C GLY A 331 -14.67 17.36 23.09
N VAL A 332 -13.55 18.07 22.93
CA VAL A 332 -12.21 17.46 22.94
C VAL A 332 -11.82 17.02 24.35
N ASP A 333 -12.11 17.82 25.36
CA ASP A 333 -11.83 17.49 26.76
C ASP A 333 -12.68 16.33 27.28
N GLN A 334 -13.92 16.21 26.80
CA GLN A 334 -14.79 15.09 27.14
C GLN A 334 -14.31 13.80 26.47
N PHE A 335 -13.89 13.86 25.20
CA PHE A 335 -13.33 12.73 24.47
C PHE A 335 -12.02 12.22 25.10
N ILE A 336 -11.13 13.11 25.55
CA ILE A 336 -9.88 12.74 26.24
C ILE A 336 -10.18 12.03 27.57
N LYS A 337 -11.16 12.53 28.34
CA LYS A 337 -11.59 11.90 29.60
C LYS A 337 -12.22 10.53 29.38
N ASP A 338 -13.00 10.37 28.33
CA ASP A 338 -13.66 9.09 28.01
C ASP A 338 -12.65 8.07 27.47
N ALA A 339 -11.66 8.51 26.68
CA ALA A 339 -10.55 7.66 26.22
C ALA A 339 -9.64 7.19 27.37
N GLN A 340 -9.38 8.05 28.37
CA GLN A 340 -8.64 7.69 29.58
C GLN A 340 -9.42 6.66 30.42
N LYS A 341 -10.74 6.85 30.61
CA LYS A 341 -11.59 5.89 31.33
C LYS A 341 -11.68 4.53 30.64
N ALA A 342 -11.80 4.52 29.31
CA ALA A 342 -11.80 3.28 28.54
C ALA A 342 -10.45 2.55 28.66
N GLY A 343 -9.34 3.28 28.62
CA GLY A 343 -7.99 2.75 28.86
C GLY A 343 -7.83 2.13 30.25
N GLU A 344 -8.31 2.81 31.30
CA GLU A 344 -8.28 2.31 32.68
C GLU A 344 -9.17 1.07 32.88
N GLN A 345 -10.35 1.01 32.26
CA GLN A 345 -11.23 -0.15 32.33
C GLN A 345 -10.62 -1.39 31.68
N VAL A 346 -9.98 -1.23 30.51
CA VAL A 346 -9.25 -2.30 29.84
C VAL A 346 -8.04 -2.75 30.67
N TRP A 347 -7.34 -1.83 31.33
CA TRP A 347 -6.20 -2.16 32.18
C TRP A 347 -6.59 -2.91 33.46
N ASN A 348 -7.71 -2.54 34.08
CA ASN A 348 -8.25 -3.24 35.24
C ASN A 348 -8.75 -4.65 34.89
N GLN A 349 -9.38 -4.85 33.73
CA GLN A 349 -9.80 -6.18 33.26
C GLN A 349 -8.60 -7.09 32.95
N ILE A 350 -7.52 -6.56 32.40
CA ILE A 350 -6.27 -7.31 32.15
C ILE A 350 -5.60 -7.70 33.47
N GLN A 351 -5.62 -6.81 34.48
CA GLN A 351 -5.09 -7.14 35.80
C GLN A 351 -5.94 -8.18 36.55
N GLU A 352 -7.27 -8.11 36.50
CA GLU A 352 -8.16 -9.12 37.07
C GLU A 352 -7.99 -10.49 36.38
N TRP A 353 -7.86 -10.50 35.05
CA TRP A 353 -7.60 -11.71 34.30
C TRP A 353 -6.24 -12.34 34.67
N GLY A 354 -5.19 -11.51 34.79
CA GLY A 354 -3.87 -11.93 35.25
C GLY A 354 -3.84 -12.47 36.69
N LYS A 355 -4.61 -11.85 37.61
CA LYS A 355 -4.77 -12.30 39.00
C LYS A 355 -5.50 -13.65 39.08
N ASN A 356 -6.59 -13.80 38.33
CA ASN A 356 -7.37 -15.04 38.27
C ASN A 356 -6.59 -16.20 37.62
N LEU A 357 -5.67 -15.91 36.69
CA LEU A 357 -4.73 -16.91 36.18
C LEU A 357 -3.69 -17.32 37.22
N TRP A 358 -3.14 -16.35 37.97
CA TRP A 358 -2.16 -16.60 39.02
C TRP A 358 -2.72 -17.42 40.20
N ASP A 359 -3.97 -17.16 40.61
CA ASP A 359 -4.63 -17.90 41.68
C ASP A 359 -5.00 -19.33 41.26
N LYS A 360 -5.25 -19.58 39.96
CA LYS A 360 -5.42 -20.93 39.41
C LYS A 360 -4.11 -21.73 39.35
N PHE A 361 -2.96 -21.07 39.28
CA PHE A 361 -1.64 -21.71 39.30
C PHE A 361 -1.14 -22.03 40.72
N LYS A 362 -1.62 -21.33 41.75
CA LYS A 362 -1.25 -21.59 43.15
C LYS A 362 -2.03 -22.75 43.82
N ASN A 363 -3.17 -23.14 43.26
CA ASN A 363 -4.06 -24.18 43.82
C ASN A 363 -3.99 -25.52 43.04
N ARG A 364 -2.82 -25.88 42.52
CA ARG A 364 -2.52 -27.22 42.00
C ARG A 364 -1.25 -27.78 42.61
#